data_AF-A0AAW5IP91-F1
#
_entry.id   AF-A0AAW5IP91-F1
#
_cell.length_a   1.000
_cell.length_b   1.000
_cell.length_c   1.000
_cell.angle_alpha   90.00
_cell.angle_beta   90.00
_cell.angle_gamma   90.00
#
_symmetry.space_group_name_H-M   'P 1'
#
loop_
_entity.id
_entity.type
_entity.pdbx_description
1 polymer ?
#
loop_
_entity_poly.entity_id
_entity_poly.type
_entity_poly.pdbx_seq_one_letter_code
_entity_poly.pdbx_strand_id
1 'polypeptide(L)' 'MIDSLGIGKVIYTLLGDFKTYPLVADNNAKYPFIVYKRNNVISSTCKDGSYEDTVDIGITIVTMKYAEGIEIANKVREIL' A
#
# COMPACT_ATOMS: atom_id res chain seq x y z
N MET A 1 -1.25 -19.97 -0.47
CA MET A 1 -0.11 -19.27 0.16
C MET A 1 -0.01 -17.94 -0.56
N ILE A 2 -0.23 -16.81 0.12
CA ILE A 2 -0.03 -15.49 -0.51
C ILE A 2 1.46 -15.20 -0.42
N ASP A 3 2.12 -15.18 -1.57
CA ASP A 3 3.52 -14.79 -1.65
C ASP A 3 3.66 -13.30 -1.34
N SER A 4 4.72 -12.91 -0.63
CA SER A 4 5.04 -11.50 -0.31
C SER A 4 5.20 -10.60 -1.55
N LEU A 5 5.32 -11.18 -2.74
CA LEU A 5 5.29 -10.49 -4.02
C LEU A 5 3.88 -10.08 -4.46
N GLY A 6 2.86 -10.87 -4.12
CA GLY A 6 1.46 -10.65 -4.53
C GLY A 6 0.72 -9.60 -3.69
N ILE A 7 1.28 -9.21 -2.55
CA ILE A 7 0.62 -8.32 -1.58
C ILE A 7 0.28 -6.94 -2.17
N GLY A 8 1.14 -6.44 -3.06
CA GLY A 8 0.90 -5.16 -3.75
C GLY A 8 -0.33 -5.21 -4.68
N LYS A 9 -0.65 -6.38 -5.25
CA LYS A 9 -1.85 -6.57 -6.07
C LYS A 9 -3.10 -6.62 -5.20
N VAL A 10 -3.04 -7.26 -4.04
CA VAL A 10 -4.15 -7.31 -3.08
C VAL A 10 -4.49 -5.91 -2.58
N ILE A 11 -3.47 -5.13 -2.21
CA ILE A 11 -3.62 -3.75 -1.75
C ILE A 11 -4.20 -2.87 -2.85
N TYR A 12 -3.72 -3.01 -4.09
CA TYR A 12 -4.29 -2.29 -5.23
C TYR A 12 -5.77 -2.61 -5.43
N THR A 13 -6.17 -3.89 -5.33
CA THR A 13 -7.57 -4.29 -5.44
C THR A 13 -8.43 -3.72 -4.30
N LEU A 14 -7.93 -3.75 -3.05
CA LEU A 14 -8.64 -3.22 -1.89
C LEU A 14 -8.82 -1.70 -1.95
N LEU A 15 -7.82 -0.99 -2.46
CA LEU A 15 -7.83 0.46 -2.63
C LEU A 15 -8.41 0.91 -3.99
N GLY A 16 -8.98 0.00 -4.78
CA GLY A 16 -9.42 0.26 -6.16
C GLY A 16 -10.44 1.39 -6.30
N ASP A 17 -11.16 1.72 -5.23
CA ASP A 17 -12.09 2.86 -5.17
C ASP A 17 -11.37 4.22 -5.12
N PHE A 18 -10.07 4.23 -4.79
CA PHE A 18 -9.22 5.41 -4.75
C PHE A 18 -8.23 5.41 -5.92
N LYS A 19 -7.84 6.60 -6.40
CA LYS A 19 -6.75 6.75 -7.37
C LYS A 19 -5.42 6.36 -6.73
N THR A 20 -5.10 5.08 -6.81
CA THR A 20 -3.88 4.47 -6.30
C THR A 20 -2.87 4.28 -7.42
N TYR A 21 -1.66 4.78 -7.21
CA TYR A 21 -0.54 4.58 -8.13
C TYR A 21 0.59 3.83 -7.40
N PRO A 22 1.10 2.72 -7.96
CA PRO A 22 2.26 2.04 -7.40
C PRO A 22 3.51 2.90 -7.62
N LEU A 23 4.18 3.33 -6.54
CA LEU A 23 5.44 4.11 -6.40
C LEU A 23 5.72 5.29 -7.35
N VAL A 24 5.48 5.15 -8.65
CA VAL A 24 5.64 6.13 -9.71
C VAL A 24 4.30 6.82 -9.94
N ALA A 25 4.09 7.93 -9.24
CA ALA A 25 3.10 8.90 -9.67
C ALA A 25 3.72 9.72 -10.82
N ASP A 26 3.08 9.74 -11.99
CA ASP A 26 3.52 10.58 -13.12
C ASP A 26 3.59 12.05 -12.70
N ASN A 27 4.51 12.82 -13.32
CA ASN A 27 4.75 14.24 -13.03
C ASN A 27 3.51 15.17 -13.21
N ASN A 28 2.38 14.64 -13.67
CA ASN A 28 1.11 15.34 -13.85
C ASN A 28 -0.07 14.67 -13.10
N ALA A 29 0.21 13.95 -12.01
CA ALA A 29 -0.79 13.26 -11.22
C ALA A 29 -1.86 14.23 -10.67
N LYS A 30 -3.13 13.93 -10.93
CA LYS A 30 -4.27 14.72 -10.42
C LYS A 30 -4.54 14.35 -8.96
N TYR A 31 -4.39 15.30 -8.05
CA TYR A 31 -4.75 15.15 -6.65
C TYR A 31 -6.27 14.90 -6.46
N PRO A 32 -6.68 14.19 -5.38
CA PRO A 32 -5.84 13.45 -4.44
C PRO A 32 -5.41 12.09 -5.02
N PHE A 33 -4.20 11.64 -4.67
CA PHE A 33 -3.72 10.32 -5.04
C PHE A 33 -3.00 9.61 -3.89
N ILE A 34 -2.98 8.27 -3.96
CA ILE A 34 -2.37 7.41 -2.94
C ILE A 34 -1.22 6.65 -3.59
N VAL A 35 -0.06 6.69 -2.95
CA VAL A 35 1.13 5.92 -3.33
C VAL A 35 1.35 4.85 -2.27
N TYR A 36 1.50 3.60 -2.69
CA TYR A 36 1.91 2.53 -1.79
C TYR A 36 3.28 1.99 -2.22
N LYS A 37 4.12 1.70 -1.22
CA LYS A 37 5.48 1.19 -1.38
C LYS A 37 5.70 0.05 -0.40
N ARG A 38 6.30 -1.04 -0.88
CA ARG A 38 6.86 -2.07 -0.01
C ARG A 38 8.19 -1.57 0.56
N ASN A 39 8.25 -1.38 1.88
CA ASN A 39 9.42 -0.86 2.57
C ASN A 39 10.37 -2.00 2.95
N ASN A 40 9.84 -3.11 3.47
CA ASN A 40 10.64 -4.23 3.93
C ASN A 40 9.90 -5.55 3.79
N VAL A 41 10.65 -6.64 3.72
CA VAL A 41 10.15 -8.02 3.81
C VAL A 41 11.09 -8.78 4.72
N ILE A 42 10.55 -9.34 5.79
CA ILE A 42 11.25 -10.21 6.73
C ILE A 42 10.65 -11.60 6.58
N SER A 43 11.40 -12.50 5.97
CA SER A 43 11.00 -13.89 5.82
C SER A 43 11.58 -14.71 6.96
N SER A 44 10.73 -15.35 7.77
CA SER A 44 11.17 -16.30 8.79
C SER A 44 11.25 -17.70 8.18
N THR A 45 12.44 -18.29 8.28
CA THR A 45 12.74 -19.61 7.74
C THR A 45 12.99 -20.62 8.85
N CYS A 46 12.39 -21.80 8.73
CA CYS A 46 12.74 -22.99 9.51
C CYS A 46 13.41 -24.03 8.60
N LYS A 47 13.79 -25.18 9.19
CA LYS A 47 14.49 -26.25 8.46
C LYS A 47 13.65 -26.84 7.30
N ASP A 48 12.33 -26.66 7.37
CA ASP A 48 11.36 -27.13 6.37
C ASP A 48 11.02 -26.05 5.31
N GLY A 49 11.62 -24.86 5.39
CA GLY A 49 11.41 -23.75 4.44
C GLY A 49 10.97 -22.44 5.10
N SER A 50 10.50 -21.49 4.29
CA SER A 50 9.89 -20.25 4.80
C SER A 50 8.48 -20.55 5.34
N TYR A 51 8.19 -20.16 6.58
CA TYR A 51 6.88 -20.42 7.20
C TYR A 51 6.04 -19.15 7.37
N GLU A 52 6.66 -17.97 7.44
CA GLU A 52 5.98 -16.68 7.48
C GLU A 52 6.81 -15.60 6.79
N ASP A 53 6.11 -14.63 6.18
CA ASP A 53 6.68 -13.41 5.65
C ASP A 53 6.00 -12.22 6.33
N THR A 54 6.76 -11.39 7.04
CA THR A 54 6.31 -10.10 7.55
C THR A 54 6.67 -9.02 6.54
N VAL A 55 5.68 -8.28 6.04
CA VAL A 55 5.89 -7.25 5.00
C VAL A 55 5.51 -5.88 5.54
N ASP A 56 6.47 -4.96 5.57
CA ASP A 56 6.21 -3.56 5.92
C ASP A 56 5.85 -2.76 4.67
N ILE A 57 4.71 -2.06 4.72
CA ILE A 57 4.16 -1.32 3.59
C ILE A 57 3.91 0.12 4.03
N GLY A 58 4.53 1.06 3.29
CA GLY A 58 4.29 2.49 3.45
C GLY A 58 3.20 2.95 2.50
N ILE A 59 2.18 3.61 3.02
CA ILE A 59 1.12 4.25 2.23
C ILE A 59 1.23 5.75 2.44
N THR A 60 1.41 6.49 1.36
CA THR A 60 1.53 7.95 1.33
C THR A 60 0.35 8.54 0.58
N ILE A 61 -0.40 9.41 1.24
CA ILE A 61 -1.57 10.08 0.67
C ILE A 61 -1.16 11.52 0.38
N VAL A 62 -1.32 11.95 -0.86
CA VAL A 62 -0.96 13.30 -1.29
C VAL A 62 -2.23 14.04 -1.71
N THR A 63 -2.53 15.14 -1.01
CA THR A 63 -3.71 15.97 -1.23
C THR A 63 -3.34 17.45 -1.25
N MET A 64 -4.17 18.29 -1.87
CA MET A 64 -4.00 19.75 -1.82
C MET A 64 -4.51 20.34 -0.50
N LYS A 65 -5.53 19.73 0.11
CA LYS A 65 -6.11 20.18 1.37
C LYS A 65 -5.87 19.15 2.45
N TYR A 66 -5.45 19.64 3.62
CA TYR A 66 -5.16 18.81 4.79
C TYR A 66 -6.40 18.05 5.30
N ALA A 67 -7.55 18.72 5.37
CA ALA A 67 -8.80 18.10 5.83
C ALA A 67 -9.22 16.90 4.96
N GLU A 68 -9.16 17.05 3.63
CA GLU A 68 -9.43 15.97 2.68
C GLU A 68 -8.42 14.81 2.83
N GLY A 69 -7.17 15.13 3.16
CA GLY A 69 -6.13 14.13 3.42
C GLY A 69 -6.43 13.27 4.64
N ILE A 70 -6.94 13.87 5.73
CA ILE A 70 -7.33 13.13 6.94
C ILE A 70 -8.52 12.19 6.65
N GLU A 71 -9.53 12.68 5.93
CA GLU A 71 -10.70 11.85 5.60
C GLU A 71 -10.32 10.63 4.77
N ILE A 72 -9.44 10.80 3.78
CA ILE A 72 -8.94 9.70 2.96
C ILE A 72 -8.06 8.77 3.80
N ALA A 73 -7.21 9.30 4.69
CA ALA A 73 -6.36 8.49 5.56
C ALA A 73 -7.19 7.60 6.51
N ASN A 74 -8.27 8.13 7.07
CA ASN A 74 -9.17 7.36 7.92
C ASN A 74 -9.87 6.24 7.13
N LYS A 75 -10.36 6.53 5.92
CA LYS A 75 -10.98 5.50 5.07
C LYS A 75 -10.00 4.40 4.67
N VAL A 76 -8.77 4.75 4.31
CA VAL A 76 -7.70 3.79 4.00
C VAL A 76 -7.40 2.90 5.20
N ARG A 77 -7.41 3.45 6.42
CA ARG A 77 -7.18 2.72 7.65
C ARG A 77 -8.34 1.78 8.03
N GLU A 78 -9.57 2.04 7.59
CA GLU A 78 -10.70 1.13 7.81
C GLU A 78 -10.71 -0.07 6.86
N ILE A 79 -10.09 0.06 5.68
CA ILE A 79 -10.08 -0.97 4.63
C ILE A 79 -8.93 -1.99 4.81
N LEU A 80 -7.82 -1.57 5.42
CA LEU A 80 -6.58 -2.35 5.61
C LEU A 80 -6.48 -2.94 7.01
#